data_AF-A0A7W7SUZ3-F1
#
_entry.id   AF-A0A7W7SUZ3-F1
#
_cell.length_a   1.000
_cell.length_b   1.000
_cell.length_c   1.000
_cell.angle_alpha   90.00
_cell.angle_beta   90.00
_cell.angle_gamma   90.00
#
_symmetry.space_group_name_H-M   'P 1'
#
loop_
_entity.id
_entity.type
_entity.pdbx_description
1 polymer ?
#
loop_
_entity_poly.entity_id
_entity_poly.type
_entity_poly.pdbx_seq_one_letter_code
_entity_poly.pdbx_strand_id
1 'polypeptide(L)'
;MPKQDLVSALNSELGHSPPLIFTAGSSSADATVAVLSHGDRFVNVLANDGSYLLSFNWNGRQQAHGRAPDISLAADSARRWVEGFDLESLAAAHPFVKFSGLQLS
;
A
#
# COMPACT_ATOMS: atom_id res chain seq x y z
N MET A 1 -14.78 -8.89 -3.88
CA MET A 1 -14.53 -9.34 -2.50
C MET A 1 -14.98 -8.25 -1.55
N PRO A 2 -15.73 -8.55 -0.48
CA PRO A 2 -16.08 -7.59 0.58
C PRO A 2 -14.83 -6.91 1.18
N LYS A 3 -14.95 -5.64 1.60
CA LYS A 3 -13.82 -4.86 2.16
C LYS A 3 -13.14 -5.55 3.35
N GLN A 4 -13.93 -6.18 4.23
CA GLN A 4 -13.45 -6.90 5.42
C GLN A 4 -12.67 -8.18 5.10
N ASP A 5 -13.04 -8.87 4.02
CA ASP A 5 -12.35 -10.10 3.60
C ASP A 5 -10.93 -9.78 3.10
N LEU A 6 -10.75 -8.63 2.43
CA LEU A 6 -9.42 -8.20 1.96
C LEU A 6 -8.50 -7.79 3.10
N VAL A 7 -9.01 -7.04 4.09
CA VAL A 7 -8.23 -6.66 5.27
C VAL A 7 -7.75 -7.92 6.00
N SER A 8 -8.63 -8.91 6.18
CA SER A 8 -8.28 -10.16 6.84
C SER A 8 -7.24 -10.96 6.05
N ALA A 9 -7.37 -11.03 4.73
CA ALA A 9 -6.39 -11.67 3.85
C ALA A 9 -5.03 -10.96 3.91
N LEU A 10 -4.99 -9.64 3.75
CA LEU A 10 -3.76 -8.84 3.84
C LEU A 10 -3.05 -9.00 5.20
N ASN A 11 -3.82 -9.03 6.29
CA ASN A 11 -3.27 -9.27 7.63
C ASN A 11 -2.74 -10.69 7.81
N SER A 12 -3.34 -11.68 7.12
CA SER A 12 -2.84 -13.05 7.13
C SER A 12 -1.48 -13.15 6.42
N GLU A 13 -1.29 -12.40 5.33
CA GLU A 13 -0.01 -12.31 4.61
C GLU A 13 1.09 -11.59 5.40
N LEU A 14 0.74 -10.56 6.19
CA LEU A 14 1.71 -9.87 7.06
C LEU A 14 2.29 -10.76 8.17
N GLY A 15 1.57 -11.83 8.54
CA GLY A 15 1.97 -12.76 9.60
C GLY A 15 2.21 -12.09 10.96
N HIS A 16 3.14 -12.64 11.74
CA HIS A 16 3.56 -12.09 13.03
C HIS A 16 4.57 -10.94 12.87
N SER A 17 4.27 -9.91 12.07
CA SER A 17 5.01 -8.64 12.11
C SER A 17 4.32 -7.62 13.03
N PRO A 18 4.36 -7.73 14.38
CA PRO A 18 3.95 -6.63 15.23
C PRO A 18 4.83 -5.39 15.02
N PRO A 19 4.29 -4.17 15.01
CA PRO A 19 2.88 -3.79 15.18
C PRO A 19 2.12 -3.56 13.85
N LEU A 20 2.59 -4.10 12.73
CA LEU A 20 2.06 -3.80 11.41
C LEU A 20 0.74 -4.55 11.18
N ILE A 21 -0.35 -3.77 11.12
CA ILE A 21 -1.69 -4.29 10.87
C ILE A 21 -2.44 -3.38 9.88
N PHE A 22 -3.03 -3.99 8.86
CA PHE A 22 -3.99 -3.30 8.01
C PHE A 22 -5.29 -3.08 8.78
N THR A 23 -5.76 -1.84 8.72
CA THR A 23 -7.08 -1.45 9.20
C THR A 23 -8.00 -1.15 8.01
N ALA A 24 -9.31 -1.29 8.21
CA ALA A 24 -10.26 -0.91 7.17
C ALA A 24 -10.15 0.60 6.87
N GLY A 25 -10.08 0.95 5.58
CA GLY A 25 -10.04 2.36 5.17
C GLY A 25 -11.30 3.11 5.57
N SER A 26 -11.16 4.37 6.02
CA SER A 26 -12.29 5.24 6.31
C SER A 26 -12.99 5.66 5.02
N SER A 27 -14.32 5.60 5.04
CA SER A 27 -15.22 5.58 3.88
C SER A 27 -15.39 6.91 3.12
N SER A 28 -14.45 7.85 3.17
CA SER A 28 -14.59 9.14 2.47
C SER A 28 -14.09 9.13 1.02
N ALA A 29 -13.28 8.13 0.64
CA ALA A 29 -12.95 7.84 -0.75
C ALA A 29 -13.35 6.38 -1.02
N ASP A 30 -14.44 6.15 -1.74
CA ASP A 30 -15.11 4.85 -1.90
C ASP A 30 -14.21 3.66 -2.32
N ALA A 31 -13.01 3.95 -2.81
CA ALA A 31 -12.05 2.97 -3.32
C ALA A 31 -10.99 2.47 -2.32
N THR A 32 -10.75 3.16 -1.19
CA THR A 32 -9.79 2.64 -0.18
C THR A 32 -10.43 1.53 0.65
N VAL A 33 -9.78 0.37 0.68
CA VAL A 33 -10.28 -0.84 1.33
C VAL A 33 -9.44 -1.26 2.52
N ALA A 34 -8.14 -0.94 2.52
CA ALA A 34 -7.24 -1.18 3.65
C ALA A 34 -6.21 -0.06 3.80
N VAL A 35 -5.74 0.19 5.03
CA VAL A 35 -4.70 1.16 5.36
C VAL A 35 -3.69 0.53 6.32
N LEU A 36 -2.40 0.61 6.00
CA LEU A 36 -1.30 0.22 6.89
C LEU A 36 -0.49 1.47 7.26
N SER A 37 -0.21 1.66 8.55
CA SER A 37 0.47 2.86 9.07
C SER A 37 1.56 2.51 10.08
N HIS A 38 2.66 3.27 10.09
CA HIS A 38 3.73 3.22 11.10
C HIS A 38 4.35 4.61 11.23
N GLY A 39 4.22 5.21 12.43
CA GLY A 39 4.62 6.59 12.65
C GLY A 39 3.87 7.54 11.71
N ASP A 40 4.61 8.30 10.91
CA ASP A 40 4.09 9.25 9.92
C ASP A 40 3.89 8.64 8.52
N ARG A 41 4.26 7.37 8.29
CA ARG A 41 4.11 6.69 6.99
C ARG A 41 2.81 5.90 6.96
N PHE A 42 2.07 5.99 5.87
CA PHE A 42 0.92 5.12 5.62
C PHE A 42 0.74 4.75 4.15
N VAL A 43 0.13 3.58 3.92
CA VAL A 43 -0.20 3.01 2.60
C VAL A 43 -1.69 2.69 2.55
N ASN A 44 -2.38 3.23 1.56
CA ASN A 44 -3.74 2.89 1.21
C ASN A 44 -3.72 1.80 0.12
N VAL A 45 -4.47 0.72 0.35
CA VAL A 45 -4.74 -0.32 -0.65
C VAL A 45 -6.13 -0.11 -1.19
N LEU A 46 -6.24 -0.10 -2.52
CA LEU A 46 -7.47 0.05 -3.28
C LEU A 46 -7.69 -1.23 -4.09
N ALA A 47 -8.88 -1.80 -4.04
CA ALA A 47 -9.22 -2.94 -4.91
C ALA A 47 -9.58 -2.42 -6.31
N ASN A 48 -9.05 -3.05 -7.36
CA ASN A 48 -9.28 -2.67 -8.76
C ASN A 48 -9.32 -3.92 -9.65
N ASP A 49 -10.51 -4.36 -10.07
CA ASP A 49 -10.79 -5.43 -11.05
C ASP A 49 -9.64 -6.42 -11.30
N GLY A 50 -9.44 -7.34 -10.34
CA GLY A 50 -8.39 -8.39 -10.43
C GLY A 50 -6.99 -7.95 -10.02
N SER A 51 -6.83 -6.76 -9.44
CA SER A 51 -5.57 -6.19 -8.97
C SER A 51 -5.77 -5.29 -7.74
N TYR A 52 -4.66 -4.86 -7.13
CA TYR A 52 -4.61 -3.96 -5.97
C TYR A 52 -3.79 -2.73 -6.31
N LEU A 53 -4.36 -1.55 -6.13
CA LEU A 53 -3.65 -0.29 -6.28
C LEU A 53 -3.12 0.20 -4.92
N LEU A 54 -1.83 0.47 -4.85
CA LEU A 54 -1.14 0.99 -3.68
C LEU A 54 -0.96 2.50 -3.82
N SER A 55 -1.35 3.24 -2.80
CA SER A 55 -1.19 4.69 -2.70
C SER A 55 -0.48 5.04 -1.40
N PHE A 56 0.63 5.75 -1.51
CA PHE A 56 1.52 6.10 -0.39
C PHE A 56 1.31 7.57 0.00
N ASN A 57 1.54 7.93 1.27
CA ASN A 57 1.21 9.26 1.76
C ASN A 57 2.13 10.41 1.31
N TRP A 58 1.57 11.63 1.35
CA TRP A 58 2.02 12.84 0.65
C TRP A 58 3.38 13.40 1.10
N ASN A 59 3.76 13.29 2.37
CA ASN A 59 5.02 13.86 2.86
C ASN A 59 6.28 13.13 2.37
N GLY A 60 6.15 11.95 1.73
CA GLY A 60 7.24 11.29 0.99
C GLY A 60 7.57 11.91 -0.39
N ARG A 61 6.77 12.91 -0.82
CA ARG A 61 6.80 13.69 -2.08
C ARG A 61 6.36 12.98 -3.39
N GLN A 62 5.09 13.22 -3.73
CA GLN A 62 4.56 13.49 -5.08
C GLN A 62 4.08 12.34 -5.99
N GLN A 63 3.54 11.31 -5.33
CA GLN A 63 2.61 10.26 -5.81
C GLN A 63 3.21 9.12 -6.65
N ALA A 64 3.65 8.12 -5.90
CA ALA A 64 3.74 6.77 -6.41
C ALA A 64 2.37 6.13 -6.53
N HIS A 65 2.07 5.56 -7.68
CA HIS A 65 0.91 4.71 -7.90
C HIS A 65 1.40 3.34 -8.36
N GLY A 66 1.04 2.30 -7.63
CA GLY A 66 1.41 0.93 -7.98
C GLY A 66 0.22 0.01 -8.13
N ARG A 67 0.27 -0.97 -9.05
CA ARG A 67 -0.77 -2.02 -9.15
C ARG A 67 -0.19 -3.41 -8.88
N ALA A 68 -0.29 -3.92 -7.67
CA ALA A 68 0.06 -5.31 -7.38
C ALA A 68 -1.03 -6.26 -7.93
N PRO A 69 -0.70 -7.28 -8.74
CA PRO A 69 -1.68 -8.25 -9.22
C PRO A 69 -2.08 -9.28 -8.15
N ASP A 70 -1.30 -9.41 -7.07
CA ASP A 70 -1.43 -10.44 -6.05
C ASP A 70 -1.45 -9.84 -4.63
N ILE A 71 -2.21 -10.47 -3.71
CA ILE A 71 -2.40 -10.01 -2.33
C ILE A 71 -1.08 -10.06 -1.56
N SER A 72 -0.29 -11.12 -1.68
CA SER A 72 1.00 -11.27 -0.98
C SER A 72 1.99 -10.20 -1.43
N LEU A 73 2.02 -9.88 -2.73
CA LEU A 73 2.86 -8.80 -3.27
C LEU A 73 2.40 -7.42 -2.80
N ALA A 74 1.08 -7.20 -2.69
CA ALA A 74 0.52 -5.97 -2.14
C ALA A 74 0.91 -5.78 -0.67
N ALA A 75 0.78 -6.83 0.14
CA ALA A 75 1.13 -6.83 1.56
C ALA A 75 2.63 -6.59 1.79
N ASP A 76 3.52 -7.30 1.08
CA ASP A 76 4.97 -7.13 1.24
C ASP A 76 5.43 -5.72 0.84
N SER A 77 4.92 -5.18 -0.27
CA SER A 77 5.27 -3.83 -0.75
C SER A 77 4.85 -2.75 0.26
N ALA A 78 3.62 -2.86 0.78
CA ALA A 78 3.11 -1.93 1.79
C ALA A 78 3.94 -2.01 3.08
N ARG A 79 4.25 -3.23 3.54
CA ARG A 79 5.07 -3.48 4.73
C ARG A 79 6.43 -2.82 4.62
N ARG A 80 7.17 -3.08 3.53
CA ARG A 80 8.53 -2.57 3.33
C ARG A 80 8.59 -1.04 3.33
N TRP A 81 7.63 -0.36 2.69
CA TRP A 81 7.58 1.11 2.72
C TRP A 81 7.48 1.64 4.16
N VAL A 82 6.55 1.05 4.90
CA VAL A 82 6.22 1.41 6.27
C VAL A 82 7.37 1.10 7.23
N GLU A 83 8.17 0.07 6.94
CA GLU A 83 9.36 -0.32 7.71
C GLU A 83 10.61 0.54 7.44
N GLY A 84 10.70 1.26 6.32
CA GLY A 84 11.89 2.06 6.07
C GLY A 84 12.32 2.18 4.62
N PHE A 85 11.93 1.23 3.76
CA PHE A 85 12.41 1.18 2.38
C PHE A 85 12.02 2.45 1.63
N ASP A 86 12.96 2.97 0.84
CA ASP A 86 12.66 4.05 -0.09
C ASP A 86 11.82 3.55 -1.28
N LEU A 87 11.25 4.51 -2.00
CA LEU A 87 10.34 4.26 -3.10
C LEU A 87 11.07 3.66 -4.31
N GLU A 88 12.30 4.08 -4.57
CA GLU A 88 13.16 3.58 -5.65
C GLU A 88 13.51 2.11 -5.47
N SER A 89 13.87 1.69 -4.25
CA SER A 89 14.14 0.30 -3.90
C SER A 89 12.88 -0.56 -4.03
N LEU A 90 11.73 0.00 -3.66
CA LEU A 90 10.43 -0.65 -3.89
C LEU A 90 10.14 -0.81 -5.39
N ALA A 91 10.40 0.21 -6.21
CA ALA A 91 10.26 0.14 -7.67
C ALA A 91 11.07 -1.02 -8.27
N ALA A 92 12.33 -1.13 -7.84
CA ALA A 92 13.26 -2.12 -8.34
C ALA A 92 12.84 -3.55 -7.94
N ALA A 93 12.32 -3.72 -6.73
CA ALA A 93 11.80 -5.01 -6.24
C ALA A 93 10.40 -5.34 -6.79
N HIS A 94 9.60 -4.31 -7.11
CA HIS A 94 8.19 -4.42 -7.45
C HIS A 94 7.88 -3.47 -8.63
N PRO A 95 8.10 -3.92 -9.89
CA PRO A 95 8.00 -3.05 -11.09
C PRO A 95 6.59 -2.52 -11.36
N PHE A 96 5.60 -2.99 -10.61
CA PHE A 96 4.25 -2.47 -10.65
C PHE A 96 4.06 -1.19 -9.86
N VAL A 97 4.98 -0.82 -8.96
CA VAL A 97 4.97 0.47 -8.25
C VAL A 97 5.67 1.51 -9.12
N LYS A 98 4.92 2.52 -9.56
CA LYS A 98 5.44 3.63 -10.37
C LYS A 98 5.48 4.90 -9.56
N PHE A 99 6.41 5.79 -9.90
CA PHE A 99 6.63 7.06 -9.22
C PHE A 99 6.45 8.19 -10.23
N SER A 100 5.58 9.17 -9.93
CA SER A 100 5.67 10.47 -10.60
C SER A 100 6.58 11.38 -9.78
N GLY A 101 7.63 11.90 -10.41
CA GLY A 101 8.34 13.04 -9.83
C GLY A 101 7.51 14.30 -10.09
N LEU A 102 7.14 15.05 -9.05
CA LEU A 102 6.81 16.45 -9.32
C LEU A 102 8.10 17.14 -9.73
N GLN A 103 8.19 17.53 -10.99
CA GLN A 103 9.03 18.67 -11.33
C GLN A 103 8.40 19.89 -10.66
N LEU A 104 9.02 20.33 -9.56
CA LEU A 104 8.83 21.69 -9.10
C LEU A 104 9.45 22.60 -10.16
N SER A 105 8.59 23.25 -10.95
CA SER A 105 8.95 24.47 -11.68
C SER A 105 9.15 25.62 -10.71
#